data_AF-A0AAV9CNP0-F1
#
_entry.id   AF-A0AAV9CNP0-F1
#
_cell.length_a   1.000
_cell.length_b   1.000
_cell.length_c   1.000
_cell.angle_alpha   90.00
_cell.angle_beta   90.00
_cell.angle_gamma   90.00
#
_symmetry.space_group_name_H-M   'P 1'
#
loop_
_entity.id
_entity.type
_entity.pdbx_description
1 polymer ?
#
loop_
_entity_poly.entity_id
_entity_poly.type
_entity_poly.pdbx_seq_one_letter_code
_entity_poly.pdbx_strand_id
1 'polypeptide(L)'
;MADCRSRVDPPIPQSFFGNCVKACNMKANVADLLAGEGHGFRFACDALERTIKEETSEPFRGCEEWVQRLLAIRPDHGGTVNFAGSHRFGFYKADFGWGRPSRVEFVSMPNDGAVVVNDARDDEGGVQLSLALPPHHMEVFSTLFLDGMDGLGSDGFKL
;
A
#
# COMPACT_ATOMS: atom_id res chain seq x y z
N MET A 1 -1.93 5.92 -1.87
CA MET A 1 -2.57 7.23 -1.57
C MET A 1 -3.04 7.26 -0.12
N ALA A 2 -3.22 8.44 0.47
CA ALA A 2 -3.71 8.59 1.84
C ALA A 2 -5.12 9.18 1.88
N ASP A 3 -5.97 8.69 2.79
CA ASP A 3 -7.27 9.29 3.13
C ASP A 3 -7.06 10.59 3.93
N CYS A 4 -7.63 11.68 3.43
CA CYS A 4 -7.46 13.02 3.96
C CYS A 4 -8.67 13.51 4.76
N ARG A 5 -9.77 12.74 4.85
CA ARG A 5 -11.02 13.21 5.48
C ARG A 5 -10.82 13.69 6.92
N SER A 6 -10.04 12.95 7.71
CA SER A 6 -9.72 13.30 9.10
C SER A 6 -8.55 14.28 9.25
N ARG A 7 -7.94 14.73 8.15
CA ARG A 7 -6.70 15.53 8.13
C ARG A 7 -6.91 16.97 7.67
N VAL A 8 -8.14 17.33 7.33
CA VAL A 8 -8.54 18.68 6.94
C VAL A 8 -9.25 19.35 8.11
N ASP A 9 -9.25 20.69 8.14
CA ASP A 9 -9.89 21.48 9.19
C ASP A 9 -10.99 22.38 8.58
N PRO A 10 -12.28 22.16 8.92
CA PRO A 10 -12.78 21.10 9.80
C PRO A 10 -12.74 19.70 9.14
N PRO A 11 -12.70 18.61 9.93
CA PRO A 11 -12.70 17.25 9.39
C PRO A 11 -13.92 16.95 8.52
N ILE A 12 -13.69 16.27 7.39
CA ILE A 12 -14.76 15.81 6.51
C ILE A 12 -15.41 14.55 7.11
N PRO A 13 -16.76 14.45 7.13
CA PRO A 13 -17.45 13.26 7.62
C PRO A 13 -17.05 11.98 6.89
N GLN A 14 -17.06 10.85 7.60
CA GLN A 14 -16.81 9.53 6.99
C GLN A 14 -17.85 9.17 5.91
N SER A 15 -19.06 9.74 5.99
CA SER A 15 -20.15 9.57 5.02
C SER A 15 -20.01 10.44 3.76
N PHE A 16 -18.95 11.25 3.64
CA PHE A 16 -18.71 12.07 2.46
C PHE A 16 -18.63 11.22 1.19
N PHE A 17 -19.46 11.57 0.20
CA PHE A 17 -19.51 10.89 -1.08
C PHE A 17 -18.64 11.64 -2.11
N GLY A 18 -17.41 11.17 -2.29
CA GLY A 18 -16.45 11.75 -3.22
C GLY A 18 -15.01 11.33 -2.91
N ASN A 19 -14.05 11.88 -3.66
CA ASN A 19 -12.63 11.64 -3.41
C ASN A 19 -12.07 12.68 -2.44
N CYS A 20 -11.47 12.20 -1.35
CA CYS A 20 -10.68 13.02 -0.42
C CYS A 20 -9.36 12.29 -0.13
N VAL A 21 -8.53 12.18 -1.16
CA VAL A 21 -7.28 11.42 -1.11
C VAL A 21 -6.10 12.24 -1.62
N LYS A 22 -4.93 11.98 -1.05
CA LYS A 22 -3.66 12.58 -1.45
C LYS A 22 -2.71 11.52 -1.98
N ALA A 23 -2.06 11.82 -3.11
CA ALA A 23 -0.97 10.98 -3.60
C ALA A 23 0.26 11.13 -2.68
N CYS A 24 0.80 10.01 -2.22
CA CYS A 24 2.02 9.96 -1.42
C CYS A 24 3.03 9.15 -2.22
N ASN A 25 4.05 9.81 -2.77
CA ASN A 25 5.06 9.18 -3.62
C ASN A 25 6.42 9.27 -2.93
N MET A 26 7.02 8.11 -2.67
CA MET A 26 8.37 8.01 -2.10
C MET A 26 9.34 7.61 -3.22
N LYS A 27 10.53 8.22 -3.24
CA LYS A 27 11.64 7.83 -4.10
C LYS A 27 12.80 7.40 -3.23
N ALA A 28 13.45 6.32 -3.60
CA ALA A 28 14.62 5.77 -2.93
C ALA A 28 15.60 5.20 -3.95
N ASN A 29 16.89 5.17 -3.61
CA ASN A 29 17.84 4.41 -4.42
C ASN A 29 17.67 2.93 -4.12
N VAL A 30 17.82 2.09 -5.15
CA VAL A 30 17.79 0.63 -5.00
C VAL A 30 18.83 0.15 -3.99
N ALA A 31 20.01 0.81 -3.94
CA ALA A 31 21.05 0.48 -2.97
C ALA A 31 20.61 0.67 -1.50
N ASP A 32 19.80 1.71 -1.23
CA ASP A 32 19.29 1.95 0.13
C ASP A 32 18.23 0.89 0.50
N LEU A 33 17.38 0.52 -0.45
CA LEU A 33 16.34 -0.51 -0.27
C LEU A 33 16.90 -1.93 -0.12
N LEU A 34 18.02 -2.22 -0.78
CA LEU A 34 18.70 -3.52 -0.75
C LEU A 34 19.84 -3.59 0.28
N ALA A 35 19.95 -2.59 1.17
CA ALA A 35 20.91 -2.63 2.25
C ALA A 35 20.66 -3.87 3.14
N GLY A 36 21.72 -4.65 3.39
CA GLY A 36 21.66 -5.92 4.11
C GLY A 36 21.24 -5.80 5.58
N GLU A 37 21.14 -6.95 6.26
CA GLU A 37 20.88 -7.04 7.71
C GLU A 37 19.60 -6.30 8.17
N GLY A 38 18.58 -6.23 7.31
CA GLY A 38 17.31 -5.55 7.60
C GLY A 38 17.36 -4.02 7.53
N HIS A 39 18.52 -3.42 7.24
CA HIS A 39 18.66 -1.97 7.10
C HIS A 39 17.79 -1.41 5.97
N GLY A 40 17.68 -2.13 4.85
CA GLY A 40 16.82 -1.73 3.73
C GLY A 40 15.34 -1.69 4.08
N PHE A 41 14.87 -2.66 4.87
CA PHE A 41 13.49 -2.69 5.36
C PHE A 41 13.20 -1.51 6.29
N ARG A 42 14.08 -1.27 7.28
CA ARG A 42 13.94 -0.13 8.20
C ARG A 42 13.97 1.20 7.46
N PHE A 43 14.89 1.36 6.51
CA PHE A 43 14.94 2.55 5.66
C PHE A 43 13.63 2.76 4.90
N ALA A 44 13.07 1.70 4.31
CA ALA A 44 11.80 1.79 3.59
C ALA A 44 10.65 2.23 4.51
N CYS A 45 10.55 1.67 5.73
CA CYS A 45 9.57 2.07 6.73
C CYS A 45 9.70 3.53 7.14
N ASP A 46 10.91 3.97 7.51
CA ASP A 46 11.18 5.35 7.94
C ASP A 46 10.88 6.35 6.80
N ALA A 47 11.29 6.01 5.56
CA ALA A 47 11.04 6.83 4.40
C ALA A 47 9.54 6.93 4.07
N LEU A 48 8.79 5.82 4.14
CA LEU A 48 7.34 5.81 3.92
C LEU A 48 6.61 6.61 5.00
N GLU A 49 6.95 6.41 6.27
CA GLU A 49 6.33 7.14 7.38
C GLU A 49 6.54 8.65 7.22
N ARG A 50 7.78 9.07 6.94
CA ARG A 50 8.10 10.48 6.69
C ARG A 50 7.31 11.04 5.52
N THR A 51 7.32 10.37 4.36
CA THR A 51 6.59 10.83 3.17
C THR A 51 5.09 10.94 3.43
N ILE A 52 4.50 9.96 4.12
CA ILE A 52 3.07 10.02 4.47
C ILE A 52 2.81 11.21 5.38
N LYS A 53 3.60 11.42 6.44
CA LYS A 53 3.45 12.56 7.36
C LYS A 53 3.56 13.90 6.62
N GLU A 54 4.57 14.06 5.77
CA GLU A 54 4.81 15.30 5.01
C GLU A 54 3.65 15.59 4.06
N GLU A 55 3.30 14.66 3.17
CA GLU A 55 2.28 14.87 2.12
C GLU A 55 0.87 15.09 2.69
N THR A 56 0.62 14.61 3.90
CA THR A 56 -0.70 14.69 4.53
C THR A 56 -0.81 15.75 5.63
N SER A 57 0.28 16.45 5.95
CA SER A 57 0.26 17.60 6.87
C SER A 57 -0.52 18.78 6.30
N GLU A 58 -0.45 18.95 4.97
CA GLU A 58 -1.23 19.93 4.20
C GLU A 58 -1.95 19.21 3.05
N PRO A 59 -3.10 18.56 3.31
CA PRO A 59 -3.74 17.62 2.36
C PRO A 59 -3.96 18.19 0.95
N PHE A 60 -4.27 19.48 0.84
CA PHE A 60 -4.58 20.13 -0.42
C PHE A 60 -3.41 20.89 -1.05
N ARG A 61 -2.23 20.95 -0.41
CA ARG A 61 -1.09 21.69 -0.98
C ARG A 61 -0.65 21.09 -2.31
N GLY A 62 -0.58 21.91 -3.36
CA GLY A 62 -0.19 21.47 -4.71
C GLY A 62 -1.21 20.50 -5.32
N CYS A 63 -2.48 20.60 -4.95
CA CYS A 63 -3.54 19.84 -5.59
C CYS A 63 -3.76 20.29 -7.05
N GLU A 64 -3.42 21.54 -7.39
CA GLU A 64 -3.50 22.06 -8.75
C GLU A 64 -2.57 21.29 -9.71
N GLU A 65 -1.44 20.80 -9.19
CA GLU A 65 -0.44 20.05 -9.95
C GLU A 65 -0.69 18.54 -9.92
N TRP A 66 -1.77 18.07 -9.28
CA TRP A 66 -1.99 16.64 -9.03
C TRP A 66 -1.93 15.78 -10.31
N VAL A 67 -2.57 16.24 -11.39
CA VAL A 67 -2.54 15.56 -12.69
C VAL A 67 -1.11 15.47 -13.23
N GLN A 68 -0.35 16.56 -13.15
CA GLN A 68 1.04 16.60 -13.61
C GLN A 68 1.92 15.65 -12.79
N ARG A 69 1.74 15.63 -11.46
CA ARG A 69 2.46 14.73 -10.55
C ARG A 69 2.14 13.26 -10.84
N LEU A 70 0.89 12.94 -11.17
CA LEU A 70 0.51 11.59 -11.59
C LEU A 70 1.11 11.21 -12.95
N LEU A 71 1.03 12.08 -13.95
CA LEU A 71 1.59 11.83 -15.28
C LEU A 71 3.13 11.75 -15.27
N ALA A 72 3.78 12.39 -14.28
CA ALA A 72 5.22 12.30 -14.08
C ALA A 72 5.67 10.94 -13.50
N ILE A 73 4.75 10.14 -12.94
CA ILE A 73 5.03 8.76 -12.55
C ILE A 73 5.14 7.96 -13.85
N ARG A 74 6.37 7.70 -14.28
CA ARG A 74 6.63 6.91 -15.48
C ARG A 74 6.25 5.44 -15.22
N PRO A 75 5.32 4.87 -15.98
CA PRO A 75 4.95 3.45 -15.85
C PRO A 75 6.02 2.49 -16.36
N ASP A 76 7.01 2.97 -17.11
CA ASP A 76 7.96 2.14 -17.82
C ASP A 76 9.32 2.05 -17.11
N HIS A 77 9.83 0.81 -17.02
CA HIS A 77 11.18 0.39 -16.58
C HIS A 77 11.39 -0.13 -15.15
N GLY A 78 10.34 -0.70 -14.51
CA GLY A 78 10.54 -1.60 -13.36
C GLY A 78 11.02 -0.94 -12.06
N GLY A 79 10.93 0.38 -11.95
CA GLY A 79 11.34 1.15 -10.77
C GLY A 79 10.20 1.73 -9.92
N THR A 80 8.95 1.44 -10.28
CA THR A 80 7.76 1.98 -9.59
C THR A 80 6.89 0.84 -9.10
N VAL A 81 6.48 0.88 -7.82
CA VAL A 81 5.49 -0.03 -7.24
C VAL A 81 4.30 0.81 -6.77
N ASN A 82 3.10 0.47 -7.24
CA ASN A 82 1.88 1.15 -6.83
C ASN A 82 1.11 0.31 -5.80
N PHE A 83 0.64 0.96 -4.74
CA PHE A 83 -0.22 0.34 -3.74
C PHE A 83 -1.65 0.89 -3.87
N ALA A 84 -2.58 -0.02 -4.14
CA ALA A 84 -4.01 0.24 -4.19
C ALA A 84 -4.72 -0.41 -3.00
N GLY A 85 -5.90 0.12 -2.63
CA GLY A 85 -6.69 -0.42 -1.53
C GLY A 85 -6.26 0.06 -0.14
N SER A 86 -6.88 -0.53 0.88
CA SER A 86 -6.64 -0.25 2.29
C SER A 86 -7.18 -1.41 3.13
N HIS A 87 -6.38 -1.84 4.12
CA HIS A 87 -6.81 -2.83 5.12
C HIS A 87 -7.96 -2.35 6.03
N ARG A 88 -8.42 -1.10 5.87
CA ARG A 88 -9.51 -0.51 6.66
C ARG A 88 -10.87 -0.52 5.96
N PHE A 89 -10.94 -0.95 4.70
CA PHE A 89 -12.20 -0.95 3.95
C PHE A 89 -13.17 -2.05 4.40
N GLY A 90 -12.67 -3.14 5.00
CA GLY A 90 -13.50 -4.13 5.67
C GLY A 90 -14.35 -4.95 4.72
N PHE A 91 -13.81 -5.34 3.56
CA PHE A 91 -14.57 -6.10 2.57
C PHE A 91 -15.01 -7.46 3.09
N TYR A 92 -14.22 -8.09 3.96
CA TYR A 92 -14.61 -9.35 4.59
C TYR A 92 -15.73 -9.19 5.63
N LYS A 93 -16.17 -7.96 5.95
CA LYS A 93 -17.34 -7.70 6.81
C LYS A 93 -18.66 -7.70 6.06
N ALA A 94 -18.64 -7.69 4.72
CA ALA A 94 -19.87 -7.76 3.94
C ALA A 94 -20.58 -9.09 4.21
N ASP A 95 -21.87 -9.05 4.52
CA ASP A 95 -22.72 -10.24 4.66
C ASP A 95 -24.08 -9.94 4.05
N PHE A 96 -24.42 -10.67 3.00
CA PHE A 96 -25.69 -10.54 2.28
C PHE A 96 -26.74 -11.57 2.74
N GLY A 97 -26.47 -12.29 3.83
CA GLY A 97 -27.34 -13.34 4.40
C GLY A 97 -26.84 -14.77 4.14
N TRP A 98 -25.69 -14.93 3.48
CA TRP A 98 -25.06 -16.23 3.20
C TRP A 98 -23.69 -16.36 3.87
N GLY A 99 -23.35 -15.44 4.77
CA GLY A 99 -22.07 -15.37 5.45
C GLY A 99 -21.06 -14.46 4.76
N ARG A 100 -19.94 -14.25 5.45
CA ARG A 100 -18.80 -13.42 5.01
C ARG A 100 -18.11 -14.02 3.76
N PRO A 101 -17.48 -13.20 2.90
CA PRO A 101 -16.69 -13.69 1.77
C PRO A 101 -15.65 -14.73 2.18
N SER A 102 -15.48 -15.74 1.33
CA SER A 102 -14.37 -16.69 1.44
C SER A 102 -13.05 -16.10 0.93
N ARG A 103 -13.11 -15.21 -0.07
CA ARG A 103 -11.98 -14.49 -0.63
C ARG A 103 -12.43 -13.17 -1.27
N VAL A 104 -11.60 -12.15 -1.20
CA VAL A 104 -11.76 -10.85 -1.88
C VAL A 104 -10.60 -10.66 -2.83
N GLU A 105 -10.88 -10.35 -4.10
CA GLU A 105 -9.87 -10.04 -5.11
C GLU A 105 -10.33 -8.87 -5.99
N PHE A 106 -9.37 -8.08 -6.45
CA PHE A 106 -9.62 -6.92 -7.31
C PHE A 106 -9.24 -7.25 -8.75
N VAL A 107 -10.24 -7.50 -9.59
CA VAL A 107 -10.05 -7.92 -10.99
C VAL A 107 -9.51 -6.82 -11.90
N SER A 108 -9.61 -5.55 -11.49
CA SER A 108 -9.09 -4.41 -12.25
C SER A 108 -7.59 -4.20 -12.06
N MET A 109 -6.90 -5.10 -11.37
CA MET A 109 -5.45 -4.98 -11.18
C MET A 109 -4.70 -5.17 -12.50
N PRO A 110 -3.86 -4.20 -12.90
CA PRO A 110 -2.96 -4.39 -14.01
C PRO A 110 -1.88 -5.44 -13.66
N ASN A 111 -1.45 -6.23 -14.65
CA ASN A 111 -0.37 -7.20 -14.50
C ASN A 111 1.01 -6.54 -14.66
N ASP A 112 1.21 -5.41 -13.98
CA ASP A 112 2.37 -4.54 -14.11
C ASP A 112 3.17 -4.37 -12.79
N GLY A 113 2.81 -5.15 -11.76
CA GLY A 113 3.44 -5.07 -10.43
C GLY A 113 2.72 -4.15 -9.44
N ALA A 114 1.50 -3.70 -9.74
CA ALA A 114 0.64 -3.12 -8.71
C ALA A 114 0.34 -4.14 -7.58
N VAL A 115 0.36 -3.65 -6.35
CA VAL A 115 -0.01 -4.39 -5.14
C VAL A 115 -1.33 -3.85 -4.62
N VAL A 116 -2.31 -4.72 -4.42
CA VAL A 116 -3.54 -4.41 -3.71
C VAL A 116 -3.44 -4.86 -2.26
N VAL A 117 -3.78 -3.92 -1.37
CA VAL A 117 -3.81 -4.10 0.07
C VAL A 117 -5.26 -4.17 0.52
N ASN A 118 -5.61 -5.24 1.23
CA ASN A 118 -6.94 -5.48 1.75
C ASN A 118 -6.94 -5.90 3.23
N ASP A 119 -8.08 -5.82 3.90
CA ASP A 119 -8.26 -6.49 5.18
C ASP A 119 -8.05 -8.00 5.00
N ALA A 120 -7.43 -8.64 5.99
CA ALA A 120 -7.41 -10.10 6.03
C ALA A 120 -8.78 -10.65 6.40
N ARG A 121 -9.00 -11.92 6.05
CA ARG A 121 -10.25 -12.62 6.39
C ARG A 121 -10.34 -12.92 7.87
N ASP A 122 -9.20 -13.23 8.50
CA ASP A 122 -9.10 -13.46 9.92
C ASP A 122 -9.24 -12.13 10.68
N ASP A 123 -9.85 -12.20 11.85
CA ASP A 123 -10.02 -11.03 12.71
C ASP A 123 -8.77 -10.79 13.59
N GLU A 124 -7.61 -11.36 13.20
CA GLU A 124 -6.34 -11.30 13.92
C GLU A 124 -5.49 -10.06 13.56
N GLY A 125 -6.08 -9.09 12.86
CA GLY A 125 -5.40 -7.86 12.47
C GLY A 125 -4.43 -8.03 11.29
N GLY A 126 -4.57 -9.12 10.53
CA GLY A 126 -3.79 -9.38 9.34
C GLY A 126 -4.09 -8.43 8.17
N VAL A 127 -3.24 -8.48 7.17
CA VAL A 127 -3.38 -7.77 5.90
C VAL A 127 -3.26 -8.77 4.76
N GLN A 128 -4.20 -8.73 3.81
CA GLN A 128 -4.05 -9.48 2.56
C GLN A 128 -3.34 -8.60 1.53
N LEU A 129 -2.30 -9.15 0.90
CA LEU A 129 -1.64 -8.57 -0.25
C LEU A 129 -1.96 -9.40 -1.50
N SER A 130 -2.54 -8.76 -2.51
CA SER A 130 -2.77 -9.35 -3.82
C SER A 130 -1.88 -8.64 -4.85
N LEU A 131 -1.13 -9.38 -5.65
CA LEU A 131 -0.29 -8.83 -6.72
C LEU A 131 -0.23 -9.80 -7.91
N ALA A 132 0.03 -9.27 -9.10
CA ALA A 132 0.22 -10.03 -10.33
C ALA A 132 1.53 -9.61 -10.99
N LEU A 133 2.39 -10.60 -11.25
CA LEU A 133 3.71 -10.44 -11.86
C LEU A 133 3.90 -11.48 -12.97
N PRO A 134 4.80 -11.23 -13.95
CA PRO A 134 5.24 -12.28 -14.88
C PRO A 134 5.73 -13.53 -14.10
N PRO A 135 5.49 -14.75 -14.61
CA PRO A 135 5.75 -15.99 -13.86
C PRO A 135 7.14 -16.07 -13.21
N HIS A 136 8.19 -15.77 -13.98
CA HIS A 136 9.57 -15.76 -13.47
C HIS A 136 9.79 -14.75 -12.32
N HIS A 137 9.17 -13.57 -12.39
CA HIS A 137 9.26 -12.59 -11.29
C HIS A 137 8.47 -13.05 -10.06
N MET A 138 7.34 -13.74 -10.26
CA MET A 138 6.54 -14.26 -9.15
C MET A 138 7.28 -15.38 -8.39
N GLU A 139 8.03 -16.24 -9.09
CA GLU A 139 8.87 -17.27 -8.47
C GLU A 139 9.96 -16.65 -7.57
N VAL A 140 10.68 -15.66 -8.10
CA VAL A 140 11.70 -14.92 -7.35
C VAL A 140 11.08 -14.17 -6.16
N PHE A 141 9.98 -13.46 -6.38
CA PHE A 141 9.27 -12.72 -5.33
C PHE A 141 8.83 -13.66 -4.19
N SER A 142 8.22 -14.80 -4.52
CA SER A 142 7.71 -15.75 -3.53
C SER A 142 8.84 -16.30 -2.67
N THR A 143 9.98 -16.62 -3.29
CA THR A 143 11.17 -17.10 -2.57
C THR A 143 11.67 -16.03 -1.59
N LEU A 144 11.93 -14.81 -2.08
CA LEU A 144 12.43 -13.72 -1.24
C LEU A 144 11.47 -13.32 -0.11
N PHE A 145 10.16 -13.34 -0.37
CA PHE A 145 9.15 -12.98 0.61
C PHE A 145 9.04 -14.02 1.73
N LEU A 146 9.03 -15.31 1.39
CA LEU A 146 8.97 -16.40 2.37
C LEU A 146 10.26 -16.48 3.19
N ASP A 147 11.42 -16.40 2.55
CA ASP A 147 12.72 -16.37 3.25
C ASP A 147 12.80 -15.20 4.23
N GLY A 148 12.32 -14.02 3.79
CA GLY A 148 12.26 -12.83 4.63
C GLY A 148 11.33 -12.99 5.83
N MET A 149 10.18 -13.64 5.64
CA MET A 149 9.24 -13.94 6.73
C MET A 149 9.79 -14.94 7.74
N ASP A 150 10.44 -16.00 7.27
CA ASP A 150 11.03 -17.01 8.15
C ASP A 150 12.18 -16.41 8.98
N GLY A 151 12.94 -15.48 8.39
CA GLY A 151 13.97 -14.70 9.09
C GLY A 151 13.44 -13.74 10.17
N LEU A 152 12.14 -13.42 10.18
CA LEU A 152 11.53 -12.53 11.18
C LEU A 152 11.15 -13.25 12.48
N GLY A 153 11.10 -14.59 12.51
CA GLY A 153 10.73 -15.37 13.70
C GLY A 153 9.32 -15.07 14.25
N SER A 154 8.93 -15.75 15.33
CA SER A 154 7.62 -15.57 16.00
C SER A 154 7.48 -14.25 16.76
N ASP A 155 8.57 -13.48 16.89
CA ASP A 155 8.64 -12.23 17.67
C ASP A 155 8.53 -11.00 16.76
N GLY A 156 7.58 -11.04 15.81
CA GLY A 156 7.39 -10.03 14.77
C GLY A 156 7.45 -8.58 15.27
N PHE A 157 7.87 -7.67 14.38
CA PHE A 157 7.99 -6.23 14.61
C PHE A 157 6.86 -5.70 15.50
N LYS A 158 7.19 -5.32 16.75
CA LYS A 158 6.37 -4.40 17.52
C LYS A 158 6.62 -3.00 16.96
N LEU A 159 5.69 -2.52 16.14
CA LEU A 159 5.54 -1.10 15.83
C LEU A 159 5.30 -0.31 17.12
#